data_AF-A0A9D6LW29-F1
#
_entry.id   AF-A0A9D6LW29-F1
#
_cell.length_a   1.000
_cell.length_b   1.000
_cell.length_c   1.000
_cell.angle_alpha   90.00
_cell.angle_beta   90.00
_cell.angle_gamma   90.00
#
_symmetry.space_group_name_H-M   'P 1'
#
loop_
_entity.id
_entity.type
_entity.pdbx_description
1 polymer ?
#
loop_
_entity_poly.entity_id
_entity_poly.type
_entity_poly.pdbx_seq_one_letter_code
_entity_poly.pdbx_strand_id
1 'polypeptide(L)' 'MNILETPPISIVRRNHGIEHATVHILTARHPNLSLIGRADAQGFFIYGAVKTEELKTAAREAIARLQNGEANLAVHPR' A
#
# COMPACT_ATOMS: atom_id res chain seq x y z
N MET A 1 23.03 6.73 13.29
CA MET A 1 21.82 7.29 12.65
C MET A 1 21.47 6.40 11.46
N ASN A 2 20.31 5.75 11.42
CA ASN A 2 19.89 4.99 10.25
C ASN A 2 19.34 5.98 9.21
N ILE A 3 19.92 6.01 8.01
CA ILE A 3 19.51 6.92 6.92
C ILE A 3 18.03 6.68 6.55
N LEU A 4 17.57 5.43 6.68
CA LEU A 4 16.19 5.04 6.34
C LEU A 4 15.12 5.60 7.28
N GLU A 5 15.52 6.05 8.48
CA GLU A 5 14.62 6.65 9.49
C GLU A 5 14.55 8.17 9.38
N THR A 6 15.31 8.78 8.46
CA THR A 6 15.22 10.23 8.25
C THR A 6 13.82 10.61 7.74
N PRO A 7 13.23 11.74 8.19
CA PRO A 7 11.83 12.08 7.91
C PRO A 7 11.38 11.97 6.44
N PRO A 8 12.14 12.42 5.42
CA PRO A 8 11.70 12.28 4.04
C PRO A 8 11.69 10.82 3.55
N ILE A 9 12.60 9.98 4.03
CA ILE A 9 12.72 8.58 3.61
C ILE A 9 11.68 7.71 4.34
N SER A 10 11.46 7.95 5.63
CA SER A 10 10.51 7.17 6.42
C SER A 10 9.05 7.37 5.99
N ILE A 11 8.69 8.58 5.56
CA ILE A 11 7.34 8.87 5.01
C ILE A 11 7.09 8.08 3.73
N VAL A 12 8.02 8.13 2.76
CA VAL A 12 7.89 7.39 1.50
C VAL A 12 7.81 5.88 1.76
N ARG A 13 8.64 5.35 2.67
CA ARG A 13 8.59 3.93 3.08
C ARG A 13 7.22 3.55 3.66
N ARG A 14 6.66 4.37 4.54
CA ARG A 14 5.33 4.12 5.13
C ARG A 14 4.24 4.13 4.05
N ASN A 15 4.26 5.12 3.16
CA ASN A 15 3.29 5.23 2.08
C ASN A 15 3.38 4.03 1.12
N HIS A 16 4.58 3.59 0.77
CA HIS A 16 4.81 2.40 -0.04
C HIS A 16 4.34 1.11 0.65
N GLY A 17 4.50 1.01 1.97
CA GLY A 17 3.93 -0.10 2.74
C GLY A 17 2.40 -0.15 2.67
N ILE A 18 1.73 1.01 2.78
CA ILE A 18 0.27 1.11 2.65
C ILE A 18 -0.17 0.77 1.22
N GLU A 19 0.56 1.24 0.20
CA GLU A 19 0.32 0.90 -1.20
C GLU A 19 0.36 -0.62 -1.41
N HIS A 20 1.42 -1.29 -0.97
CA HIS A 20 1.55 -2.74 -1.09
C HIS A 20 0.43 -3.49 -0.37
N ALA A 21 0.10 -3.10 0.85
CA ALA A 21 -0.99 -3.72 1.59
C ALA A 21 -2.34 -3.53 0.88
N THR A 22 -2.56 -2.37 0.26
CA THR A 22 -3.75 -2.09 -0.54
C THR A 22 -3.83 -3.02 -1.76
N VAL A 23 -2.72 -3.19 -2.49
CA VAL A 23 -2.64 -4.09 -3.64
C VAL A 23 -2.86 -5.55 -3.23
N HIS A 24 -2.30 -6.01 -2.11
CA HIS A 24 -2.55 -7.35 -1.57
C HIS A 24 -4.04 -7.60 -1.30
N ILE A 25 -4.73 -6.65 -0.68
CA ILE A 25 -6.16 -6.76 -0.39
C ILE A 25 -6.98 -6.80 -1.69
N LEU A 26 -6.67 -5.94 -2.67
CA LEU A 26 -7.38 -5.90 -3.94
C LEU A 26 -7.16 -7.16 -4.78
N THR A 27 -5.92 -7.64 -4.86
CA THR A 27 -5.58 -8.86 -5.62
C THR A 27 -6.15 -10.12 -4.97
N ALA A 28 -6.25 -10.17 -3.63
CA ALA A 28 -6.94 -11.24 -2.93
C ALA A 28 -8.44 -11.31 -3.25
N ARG A 29 -9.09 -10.16 -3.47
CA ARG A 29 -10.51 -10.07 -3.86
C ARG A 29 -10.72 -10.27 -5.36
N HIS A 30 -9.76 -9.84 -6.17
CA HIS A 30 -9.80 -9.86 -7.63
C HIS A 30 -8.48 -10.41 -8.20
N PRO A 31 -8.32 -11.74 -8.27
CA PRO A 31 -7.06 -12.37 -8.68
C PRO A 31 -6.56 -11.98 -10.08
N ASN A 32 -7.47 -11.56 -10.97
CA ASN A 32 -7.15 -11.16 -12.35
C ASN A 32 -6.91 -9.65 -12.50
N LEU A 33 -6.91 -8.90 -11.40
CA LEU A 33 -6.75 -7.45 -11.42
C LEU A 33 -5.27 -7.09 -11.61
N SER A 34 -4.95 -6.49 -12.75
CA SER A 34 -3.62 -5.91 -12.99
C SER A 34 -3.59 -4.47 -12.49
N LEU A 35 -2.78 -4.21 -11.47
CA LEU A 35 -2.60 -2.90 -10.86
C LEU A 35 -1.13 -2.46 -10.92
N ILE A 36 -0.91 -1.17 -11.08
CA ILE A 36 0.40 -0.53 -10.92
C ILE A 36 0.28 0.44 -9.75
N GLY A 37 1.21 0.35 -8.79
CA GLY A 37 1.29 1.25 -7.66
C GLY A 37 2.49 2.19 -7.73
N ARG A 38 2.35 3.38 -7.14
CA ARG A 38 3.41 4.37 -6.99
C ARG A 38 3.21 5.20 -5.73
N ALA A 39 4.15 5.14 -4.79
CA ALA A 39 4.16 5.99 -3.59
C ALA A 39 5.18 7.13 -3.68
N ASP A 40 4.85 8.23 -3.01
CA ASP A 40 5.74 9.37 -2.78
C ASP A 40 5.55 9.92 -1.35
N ALA A 41 6.06 11.11 -1.06
CA ALA A 41 5.96 11.70 0.28
C ALA A 41 4.53 12.18 0.64
N GLN A 42 3.65 12.38 -0.35
CA GLN A 42 2.28 12.86 -0.15
C GLN A 42 1.26 11.72 -0.04
N GLY A 43 1.61 10.52 -0.50
CA GLY A 43 0.75 9.34 -0.40
C GLY A 43 1.14 8.29 -1.42
N PHE A 44 0.14 7.72 -2.09
CA PHE A 44 0.34 6.77 -3.17
C PHE A 44 -0.78 6.84 -4.21
N PHE A 45 -0.48 6.33 -5.39
CA PHE A 45 -1.37 6.20 -6.54
C PHE A 45 -1.49 4.72 -6.91
N ILE A 46 -2.69 4.34 -7.37
CA ILE A 46 -2.96 3.04 -7.98
C ILE A 46 -3.55 3.28 -9.37
N TYR A 47 -2.99 2.61 -10.37
CA TYR A 47 -3.45 2.64 -11.75
C TYR A 47 -3.97 1.27 -12.14
N GLY A 48 -5.18 1.21 -12.69
CA GLY A 48 -5.81 -0.02 -13.16
C GLY A 48 -7.33 0.05 -13.13
N ALA A 49 -7.97 -1.04 -13.55
CA ALA A 49 -9.42 -1.14 -13.65
C ALA A 49 -10.08 -1.46 -12.29
N VAL A 50 -9.96 -0.56 -11.32
CA VAL A 50 -10.55 -0.70 -9.97
C VAL A 50 -11.54 0.43 -9.69
N LYS A 51 -12.65 0.12 -9.03
CA LYS A 51 -13.62 1.16 -8.62
C LYS A 51 -13.04 1.99 -7.48
N THR A 52 -13.24 3.31 -7.54
CA THR A 52 -12.71 4.25 -6.53
C THR A 52 -13.12 3.88 -5.10
N GLU A 53 -14.39 3.53 -4.87
CA GLU A 53 -14.86 3.17 -3.52
C GLU A 53 -14.28 1.85 -3.01
N GLU A 54 -13.99 0.92 -3.92
CA GLU A 54 -13.35 -0.34 -3.57
C GLU A 54 -11.89 -0.12 -3.19
N LEU A 55 -11.15 0.67 -3.99
CA LEU A 55 -9.78 1.09 -3.69
C LEU A 55 -9.71 1.82 -2.34
N LYS A 56 -10.64 2.75 -2.09
CA LYS A 56 -10.74 3.48 -0.83
C LYS A 56 -11.00 2.56 0.36
N THR A 57 -11.84 1.55 0.19
CA THR A 57 -12.13 0.55 1.23
C THR A 57 -10.91 -0.33 1.49
N ALA A 58 -10.24 -0.79 0.44
CA ALA A 58 -9.00 -1.57 0.55
C ALA A 58 -7.88 -0.78 1.22
N ALA A 59 -7.71 0.51 0.91
CA ALA A 59 -6.70 1.36 1.54
C ALA A 59 -6.95 1.57 3.04
N ARG A 60 -8.21 1.71 3.47
CA ARG A 60 -8.56 1.79 4.90
C ARG A 60 -8.27 0.48 5.63
N GLU A 61 -8.64 -0.64 5.02
CA GLU A 61 -8.33 -1.95 5.57
C GLU A 61 -6.82 -2.17 5.67
N ALA A 62 -6.06 -1.82 4.63
CA ALA A 62 -4.60 -1.89 4.62
C ALA A 62 -3.98 -1.16 5.82
N ILE A 63 -4.41 0.09 6.06
CA ILE A 63 -3.94 0.88 7.19
C ILE A 63 -4.29 0.19 8.52
N ALA A 64 -5.53 -0.26 8.69
CA ALA A 64 -5.97 -0.91 9.93
C ALA A 64 -5.18 -2.19 10.22
N ARG A 65 -4.98 -3.04 9.20
CA ARG A 65 -4.23 -4.30 9.32
C ARG A 65 -2.75 -4.08 9.61
N LEU A 66 -2.13 -3.10 8.95
CA LEU A 66 -0.75 -2.70 9.25
C LEU A 66 -0.60 -2.17 10.68
N GLN A 67 -1.56 -1.37 11.16
CA GLN A 67 -1.60 -0.89 12.55
C GLN A 67 -1.79 -2.03 13.55
N ASN A 68 -2.49 -3.09 13.17
CA ASN A 68 -2.67 -4.30 13.97
C ASN A 68 -1.48 -5.29 13.89
N GLY A 69 -0.39 -4.91 13.22
CA GLY A 69 0.86 -5.68 13.20
C GLY A 69 1.03 -6.64 12.03
N GLU A 70 0.15 -6.62 11.03
CA GLU A 70 0.26 -7.44 9.81
C GLU A 70 1.31 -6.88 8.83
N ALA A 71 2.55 -6.74 9.29
CA ALA A 71 3.64 -6.08 8.55
C ALA A 71 4.02 -6.78 7.23
N ASN A 72 3.69 -8.07 7.07
CA ASN A 72 3.88 -8.82 5.83
C ASN A 72 3.10 -8.23 4.64
N LEU A 73 1.99 -7.53 4.91
CA LEU A 73 1.21 -6.84 3.87
C LEU A 73 1.97 -5.64 3.29
N ALA A 74 2.93 -5.05 4.03
CA ALA A 74 3.69 -3.91 3.55
C ALA A 74 4.72 -4.27 2.47
N VAL A 75 4.85 -5.55 2.11
CA VAL A 75 5.83 -6.03 1.13
C VAL A 75 5.10 -6.89 0.10
N HIS A 76 5.17 -6.50 -1.17
CA HIS A 76 4.68 -7.34 -2.25
C HIS A 76 5.78 -8.31 -2.70
N PRO A 77 5.50 -9.63 -2.80
CA PRO A 77 6.45 -10.56 -3.40
C PRO A 77 6.71 -10.14 -4.85
N ARG A 78 7.98 -10.16 -5.25
CA ARG A 78 8.43 -9.91 -6.62
C ARG A 78 8.33 -11.19 -7.44
#